data_AF-A0A349SP87-F1
#
_entry.id   AF-A0A349SP87-F1
#
_cell.length_a   1.000
_cell.length_b   1.000
_cell.length_c   1.000
_cell.angle_alpha   90.00
_cell.angle_beta   90.00
_cell.angle_gamma   90.00
#
_symmetry.space_group_name_H-M   'P 1'
#
loop_
_entity.id
_entity.type
_entity.pdbx_description
1 polymer ?
#
loop_
_entity_poly.entity_id
_entity_poly.type
_entity_poly.pdbx_seq_one_letter_code
_entity_poly.pdbx_strand_id
1 'polypeptide(L)'
;MNELIMQSSSENKTRLLERLPIIAILCLLIFIIFARTGESVHGQITQLGAAIWEDYFILRADISDPNCDPDINIEQRLNQLEAEAASSAGDFDLFDEGFDRASARTSLENQIRQCQLEYTQATAHRDQVTPAIRIFSAIEEKFSQASIFSTDKQQLLLLILLFMSAAVATLRRHHISFRPMVSKLDFQVSLSLQLVANSALAISAWKFRFNMLDSEIQSNNPELINGMVIGATVLALLALKDLFNMPQDAPKGGTIGRAFLSIPLYTIVMLLFAFIVIVDQGHLAGLSLYFSAFFDQSGTYIDVALYLWCGMLLKQTQLGERVFSLFTPWRLPPEILAFVAIVVMALPTAYTGASSIIILAMGAVVYRELRKVGTRRQLALAATAMSGSSGIVLKPCLIVIIVSILNKEVVSDDLFYWGIRVFLLTAFVFFVYAMITRKDPLRIAPVNEALPVSLRHARPLLFYFLIFMAVASAYYWILDARLDQFSAPVILPVIIFWIIVYERTISKDKPLYDEPERIPTLPGSLTKS
;
A
#
# COMPACT_ATOMS: atom_id res chain seq x y z
N MET A 1 36.29 34.33 2.10
CA MET A 1 34.89 34.36 1.63
C MET A 1 34.64 33.32 0.52
N ASN A 2 35.51 33.20 -0.49
CA ASN A 2 35.37 32.18 -1.55
C ASN A 2 35.54 30.72 -1.08
N GLU A 3 36.39 30.44 -0.08
CA GLU A 3 36.52 29.06 0.46
C GLU A 3 35.27 28.60 1.22
N LEU A 4 34.63 29.47 2.00
CA LEU A 4 33.37 29.17 2.70
C LEU A 4 32.19 28.95 1.73
N ILE A 5 32.18 29.67 0.60
CA ILE A 5 31.19 29.47 -0.47
C ILE A 5 31.43 28.12 -1.18
N MET A 6 32.70 27.75 -1.42
CA MET A 6 33.05 26.44 -2.00
C MET A 6 32.71 25.27 -1.06
N GLN A 7 32.92 25.44 0.24
CA GLN A 7 32.64 24.42 1.25
C GLN A 7 31.12 24.21 1.43
N SER A 8 30.31 25.28 1.45
CA SER A 8 28.84 25.16 1.51
C SER A 8 28.25 24.60 0.21
N SER A 9 28.82 24.92 -0.96
CA SER A 9 28.40 24.37 -2.26
C SER A 9 28.73 22.87 -2.38
N SER A 10 29.89 22.46 -1.85
CA SER A 10 30.31 21.05 -1.75
C SER A 10 29.39 20.25 -0.81
N GLU A 11 29.11 20.75 0.40
CA GLU A 11 28.17 20.11 1.34
C GLU A 11 26.73 20.06 0.81
N ASN A 12 26.27 21.09 0.09
CA ASN A 12 24.94 21.07 -0.52
C ASN A 12 24.86 20.08 -1.69
N LYS A 13 25.91 19.97 -2.52
CA LYS A 13 25.94 18.98 -3.61
C LYS A 13 25.98 17.55 -3.06
N THR A 14 26.77 17.26 -2.04
CA THR A 14 26.79 15.92 -1.41
C THR A 14 25.46 15.59 -0.75
N ARG A 15 24.83 16.53 -0.03
CA ARG A 15 23.48 16.33 0.55
C ARG A 15 22.40 16.11 -0.50
N LEU A 16 22.48 16.78 -1.66
CA LEU A 16 21.49 16.64 -2.73
C LEU A 16 21.67 15.31 -3.48
N LEU A 17 22.92 14.90 -3.74
CA LEU A 17 23.24 13.59 -4.31
C LEU A 17 22.81 12.44 -3.39
N GLU A 18 22.99 12.60 -2.08
CA GLU A 18 22.55 11.62 -1.08
C GLU A 18 21.03 11.50 -1.01
N ARG A 19 20.29 12.59 -1.22
CA ARG A 19 18.81 12.63 -1.15
C ARG A 19 18.12 12.20 -2.43
N LEU A 20 18.79 12.30 -3.57
CA LEU A 20 18.27 11.93 -4.89
C LEU A 20 17.61 10.55 -4.94
N PRO A 21 18.23 9.45 -4.43
CA PRO A 21 17.58 8.14 -4.45
C PRO A 21 16.32 8.07 -3.56
N ILE A 22 16.30 8.81 -2.45
CA ILE A 22 15.12 8.87 -1.56
C ILE A 22 13.98 9.61 -2.25
N ILE A 23 14.28 10.72 -2.93
CA ILE A 23 13.29 11.48 -3.71
C ILE A 23 12.74 10.61 -4.85
N ALA A 24 13.61 9.87 -5.55
CA ALA A 24 13.18 8.95 -6.60
C ALA A 24 12.23 7.86 -6.06
N ILE A 25 12.57 7.23 -4.93
CA ILE A 25 11.70 6.24 -4.26
C ILE A 25 10.36 6.86 -3.87
N LEU A 26 10.37 8.08 -3.31
CA LEU A 26 9.15 8.77 -2.91
C LEU A 26 8.27 9.12 -4.12
N CYS A 27 8.85 9.64 -5.20
CA CYS A 27 8.12 9.92 -6.43
C CYS A 27 7.51 8.65 -7.02
N LEU A 28 8.26 7.55 -7.02
CA LEU A 28 7.79 6.26 -7.50
C LEU A 28 6.67 5.71 -6.62
N LEU A 29 6.77 5.84 -5.29
CA LEU A 29 5.70 5.48 -4.37
C LEU A 29 4.43 6.33 -4.61
N ILE A 30 4.57 7.65 -4.74
CA ILE A 30 3.43 8.55 -5.04
C ILE A 30 2.80 8.18 -6.38
N PHE A 31 3.61 7.88 -7.39
CA PHE A 31 3.12 7.43 -8.69
C PHE A 31 2.32 6.12 -8.56
N ILE A 32 2.80 5.14 -7.79
CA ILE A 32 2.08 3.90 -7.51
C ILE A 32 0.76 4.15 -6.75
N ILE A 33 0.76 5.06 -5.77
CA ILE A 33 -0.47 5.42 -5.06
C ILE A 33 -1.48 6.05 -6.02
N PHE A 34 -1.02 6.97 -6.87
CA PHE A 34 -1.86 7.61 -7.88
C PHE A 34 -2.40 6.59 -8.89
N ALA A 35 -1.55 5.70 -9.37
CA ALA A 35 -1.90 4.59 -10.25
C ALA A 35 -3.04 3.75 -9.70
N ARG A 36 -2.88 3.30 -8.46
CA ARG A 36 -3.85 2.46 -7.77
C ARG A 36 -5.18 3.18 -7.51
N THR A 37 -5.10 4.45 -7.17
CA THR A 37 -6.29 5.29 -6.97
C THR A 37 -6.89 5.71 -8.32
N GLY A 38 -6.16 5.53 -9.42
CA GLY A 38 -6.58 5.84 -10.78
C GLY A 38 -7.83 5.08 -11.17
N GLU A 39 -7.95 3.80 -10.83
CA GLU A 39 -9.14 3.02 -11.19
C GLU A 39 -10.40 3.55 -10.50
N SER A 40 -10.32 3.88 -9.20
CA SER A 40 -11.47 4.45 -8.47
C SER A 40 -11.80 5.85 -8.97
N VAL A 41 -10.81 6.69 -9.23
CA VAL A 41 -11.00 8.04 -9.80
C VAL A 41 -11.59 7.95 -11.20
N HIS A 42 -11.15 7.02 -12.05
CA HIS A 42 -11.72 6.81 -13.38
C HIS A 42 -13.19 6.42 -13.27
N GLY A 43 -13.52 5.47 -12.40
CA GLY A 43 -14.90 5.07 -12.13
C GLY A 43 -15.79 6.26 -11.73
N GLN A 44 -15.29 7.15 -10.87
CA GLN A 44 -16.01 8.35 -10.45
C GLN A 44 -16.16 9.40 -11.56
N ILE A 45 -15.12 9.61 -12.38
CA ILE A 45 -15.21 10.49 -13.56
C ILE A 45 -16.29 9.97 -14.51
N THR A 46 -16.35 8.67 -14.75
CA THR A 46 -17.36 8.06 -15.61
C THR A 46 -18.77 8.20 -15.02
N GLN A 47 -18.94 7.99 -13.71
CA GLN A 47 -20.22 8.22 -13.02
C GLN A 47 -20.65 9.69 -13.07
N LEU A 48 -19.71 10.61 -12.92
CA LEU A 48 -19.97 12.04 -13.06
C LEU A 48 -20.44 12.39 -14.48
N GLY A 49 -19.83 11.79 -15.50
CA GLY A 49 -20.27 11.92 -16.89
C GLY A 49 -21.72 11.47 -17.08
N ALA A 50 -22.07 10.30 -16.54
CA ALA A 50 -23.43 9.77 -16.59
C ALA A 50 -24.46 10.59 -15.79
N ALA A 51 -24.02 11.33 -14.76
CA ALA A 51 -24.90 12.21 -13.98
C ALA A 51 -25.14 13.56 -14.65
N ILE A 52 -24.19 14.06 -15.46
CA ILE A 52 -24.30 15.36 -16.15
C ILE A 52 -24.98 15.22 -17.51
N TRP A 53 -24.73 14.12 -18.24
CA TRP A 53 -25.29 13.87 -19.57
C TRP A 53 -26.09 12.56 -19.60
N GLU A 54 -27.34 12.64 -20.05
CA GLU A 54 -28.14 11.45 -20.39
C GLU A 54 -27.46 10.69 -21.54
N ASP A 55 -27.47 9.36 -21.49
CA ASP A 55 -26.82 8.48 -22.48
C ASP A 55 -25.32 8.76 -22.73
N TYR A 56 -24.63 9.33 -21.73
CA TYR A 56 -23.19 9.61 -21.80
C TYR A 56 -22.35 8.42 -22.28
N PHE A 57 -22.70 7.20 -21.87
CA PHE A 57 -22.00 5.98 -22.27
C PHE A 57 -22.01 5.72 -23.78
N ILE A 58 -23.05 6.18 -24.48
CA ILE A 58 -23.21 6.09 -25.94
C ILE A 58 -22.51 7.27 -26.60
N LEU A 59 -22.71 8.48 -26.06
CA LEU A 59 -22.19 9.74 -26.60
C LEU A 59 -20.66 9.87 -26.47
N ARG A 60 -20.03 9.16 -25.53
CA ARG A 60 -18.56 9.14 -25.35
C ARG A 60 -17.84 8.26 -26.37
N ALA A 61 -18.53 7.26 -26.93
CA ALA A 61 -17.96 6.35 -27.92
C ALA A 61 -18.01 7.01 -29.30
N ASP A 62 -17.08 6.64 -30.18
CA ASP A 62 -17.16 7.06 -31.58
C ASP A 62 -18.35 6.33 -32.23
N ILE A 63 -19.40 7.08 -32.57
CA ILE A 63 -20.63 6.52 -33.14
C ILE A 63 -20.33 6.13 -34.58
N SER A 64 -19.96 4.86 -34.79
CA SER A 64 -19.71 4.30 -36.13
C SER A 64 -21.00 4.24 -36.94
N ASP A 65 -20.91 4.48 -38.25
CA ASP A 65 -22.05 4.29 -39.15
C ASP A 65 -22.47 2.80 -39.17
N PRO A 66 -23.78 2.50 -39.14
CA PRO A 66 -24.28 1.14 -39.34
C PRO A 66 -23.74 0.55 -40.64
N ASN A 67 -23.37 -0.73 -40.64
CA ASN A 67 -22.81 -1.40 -41.82
C ASN A 67 -23.88 -1.89 -42.82
N CYS A 68 -25.11 -1.37 -42.71
CA CYS A 68 -26.24 -1.77 -43.52
C CYS A 68 -26.55 -0.68 -44.55
N ASP A 69 -27.07 -1.06 -45.72
CA ASP A 69 -27.50 -0.10 -46.73
C ASP A 69 -28.99 0.22 -46.50
N PRO A 70 -29.36 1.48 -46.20
CA PRO A 70 -30.74 1.85 -45.91
C PRO A 70 -31.64 1.88 -47.16
N ASP A 71 -31.05 1.87 -48.37
CA ASP A 71 -31.76 2.03 -49.65
C ASP A 71 -31.51 0.84 -50.60
N ILE A 72 -31.60 -0.39 -50.07
CA ILE A 72 -31.51 -1.61 -50.88
C ILE A 72 -32.74 -1.74 -51.80
N ASN A 73 -32.50 -1.97 -53.09
CA ASN A 73 -33.58 -2.33 -54.02
C ASN A 73 -34.06 -3.78 -53.75
N ILE A 74 -35.27 -3.88 -53.19
CA ILE A 74 -35.88 -5.15 -52.75
C ILE A 74 -35.99 -6.15 -53.91
N GLU A 75 -36.38 -5.72 -55.11
CA GLU A 75 -36.59 -6.65 -56.24
C GLU A 75 -35.27 -7.21 -56.77
N GLN A 76 -34.24 -6.38 -56.88
CA GLN A 76 -32.92 -6.81 -57.31
C GLN A 76 -32.28 -7.77 -56.30
N ARG A 77 -32.43 -7.51 -55.00
CA ARG A 77 -31.91 -8.37 -53.94
C ARG A 77 -32.67 -9.69 -53.84
N LEU A 78 -33.99 -9.68 -54.01
CA LEU A 78 -34.81 -10.90 -54.07
C LEU A 78 -34.40 -11.80 -55.23
N ASN A 79 -34.17 -11.24 -56.42
CA ASN A 79 -33.72 -12.01 -57.59
C ASN A 79 -32.35 -12.64 -57.35
N GLN A 80 -31.47 -11.95 -56.62
CA GLN A 80 -30.16 -12.48 -56.25
C GLN A 80 -30.26 -13.62 -55.23
N LEU A 81 -31.09 -13.46 -54.19
CA LEU A 81 -31.33 -14.50 -53.17
C LEU A 81 -32.01 -15.74 -53.75
N GLU A 82 -32.92 -15.54 -54.71
CA GLU A 82 -33.57 -16.62 -55.46
C GLU A 82 -32.56 -17.39 -56.33
N ALA A 83 -31.62 -16.69 -56.99
CA ALA A 83 -30.54 -17.31 -57.75
C ALA A 83 -29.51 -18.04 -56.85
N GLU A 84 -29.19 -17.47 -55.69
CA GLU A 84 -28.31 -18.08 -54.68
C GLU A 84 -28.95 -19.35 -54.10
N ALA A 85 -30.23 -19.30 -53.71
CA ALA A 85 -30.98 -20.45 -53.21
C ALA A 85 -31.14 -21.57 -54.27
N ALA A 86 -31.36 -21.20 -55.54
CA ALA A 86 -31.41 -22.15 -56.64
C ALA A 86 -30.05 -22.83 -56.92
N SER A 87 -28.94 -22.14 -56.64
CA SER A 87 -27.59 -22.69 -56.82
C SER A 87 -27.13 -23.59 -55.67
N SER A 88 -27.65 -23.36 -54.45
CA SER A 88 -27.30 -24.13 -53.25
C SER A 88 -28.15 -25.40 -53.06
N ALA A 89 -29.24 -25.56 -53.81
CA ALA A 89 -30.08 -26.78 -53.79
C ALA A 89 -29.38 -28.03 -54.37
N GLY A 90 -28.09 -27.95 -54.72
CA GLY A 90 -27.36 -28.97 -55.47
C GLY A 90 -26.66 -30.07 -54.66
N ASP A 91 -26.57 -29.99 -53.34
CA ASP A 91 -25.85 -31.02 -52.57
C ASP A 91 -26.38 -31.07 -51.12
N PHE A 92 -27.24 -32.06 -50.84
CA PHE A 92 -27.84 -32.38 -49.53
C PHE A 92 -28.72 -31.30 -48.87
N ASP A 93 -30.05 -31.36 -49.06
CA ASP A 93 -30.95 -31.01 -47.96
C ASP A 93 -32.27 -31.78 -47.96
N LEU A 94 -32.67 -32.25 -46.78
CA LEU A 94 -33.81 -33.14 -46.52
C LEU A 94 -35.12 -32.35 -46.28
N PHE A 95 -35.08 -31.04 -46.49
CA PHE A 95 -36.19 -30.10 -46.34
C PHE A 95 -36.28 -29.21 -47.59
N ASP A 96 -36.95 -29.70 -48.63
CA ASP A 96 -37.25 -28.94 -49.85
C ASP A 96 -38.50 -28.05 -49.62
N GLU A 97 -38.36 -27.06 -48.73
CA GLU A 97 -39.25 -25.91 -48.73
C GLU A 97 -38.69 -24.89 -49.73
N GLY A 98 -39.22 -24.91 -50.96
CA GLY A 98 -38.80 -23.99 -52.01
C GLY A 98 -38.80 -22.52 -51.54
N PHE A 99 -37.88 -21.72 -52.11
CA PHE A 99 -37.68 -20.32 -51.72
C PHE A 99 -39.00 -19.52 -51.74
N ASP A 100 -39.51 -19.18 -50.55
CA ASP A 100 -40.70 -18.34 -50.42
C ASP A 100 -40.35 -16.86 -50.58
N ARG A 101 -40.63 -16.36 -51.79
CA ARG A 101 -40.42 -14.95 -52.16
C ARG A 101 -41.20 -13.99 -51.25
N ALA A 102 -42.35 -14.38 -50.70
CA ALA A 102 -43.14 -13.52 -49.82
C ALA A 102 -42.50 -13.37 -48.43
N SER A 103 -42.09 -14.49 -47.82
CA SER A 103 -41.34 -14.49 -46.55
C SER A 103 -39.99 -13.76 -46.66
N ALA A 104 -39.25 -13.99 -47.76
CA ALA A 104 -37.99 -13.30 -48.03
C ALA A 104 -38.19 -11.78 -48.19
N ARG A 105 -39.27 -11.37 -48.85
CA ARG A 105 -39.64 -9.95 -49.00
C ARG A 105 -39.94 -9.31 -47.65
N THR A 106 -40.78 -9.94 -46.82
CA THR A 106 -41.10 -9.41 -45.47
C THR A 106 -39.86 -9.33 -44.59
N SER A 107 -38.94 -10.30 -44.68
CA SER A 107 -37.68 -10.28 -43.95
C SER A 107 -36.77 -9.13 -44.40
N LEU A 108 -36.64 -8.89 -45.71
CA LEU A 108 -35.90 -7.76 -46.26
C LEU A 108 -36.52 -6.41 -45.87
N GLU A 109 -37.85 -6.28 -45.92
CA GLU A 109 -38.56 -5.07 -45.49
C GLU A 109 -38.35 -4.79 -43.99
N ASN A 110 -38.30 -5.83 -43.15
CA ASN A 110 -37.97 -5.70 -41.73
C ASN A 110 -36.50 -5.32 -41.50
N GLN A 111 -35.56 -5.89 -42.27
CA GLN A 111 -34.14 -5.54 -42.22
C GLN A 111 -33.90 -4.08 -42.63
N ILE A 112 -34.54 -3.60 -43.70
CA ILE A 112 -34.46 -2.21 -44.14
C ILE A 112 -35.01 -1.29 -43.04
N ARG A 113 -36.17 -1.62 -42.45
CA ARG A 113 -36.76 -0.83 -41.36
C ARG A 113 -35.84 -0.76 -40.14
N GLN A 114 -35.22 -1.88 -39.77
CA GLN A 114 -34.26 -1.91 -38.66
C GLN A 114 -33.02 -1.07 -38.97
N CYS A 115 -32.48 -1.20 -40.19
CA CYS A 115 -31.35 -0.39 -40.65
C CYS A 115 -31.65 1.12 -40.60
N GLN A 116 -32.81 1.53 -41.11
CA GLN A 116 -33.25 2.93 -41.07
C GLN A 116 -33.40 3.44 -39.63
N LEU A 117 -33.91 2.61 -38.73
CA LEU A 117 -34.03 2.95 -37.31
C LEU A 117 -32.66 3.11 -36.65
N GLU A 118 -31.71 2.23 -36.94
CA GLU A 118 -30.32 2.32 -36.45
C GLU A 118 -29.63 3.59 -36.98
N TYR A 119 -29.80 3.94 -38.27
CA TYR A 119 -29.28 5.21 -38.81
C TYR A 119 -29.92 6.44 -38.15
N THR A 120 -31.23 6.40 -37.91
CA THR A 120 -31.95 7.52 -37.26
C THR A 120 -31.51 7.69 -35.80
N GLN A 121 -31.26 6.59 -35.10
CA GLN A 121 -30.70 6.63 -33.74
C GLN A 121 -29.26 7.14 -33.75
N ALA A 122 -28.42 6.65 -34.67
CA ALA A 122 -27.03 7.10 -34.79
C ALA A 122 -26.92 8.60 -35.11
N THR A 123 -27.77 9.14 -35.99
CA THR A 123 -27.80 10.58 -36.29
C THR A 123 -28.33 11.38 -35.11
N ALA A 124 -29.41 10.93 -34.45
CA ALA A 124 -29.95 11.60 -33.26
C ALA A 124 -28.92 11.67 -32.13
N HIS A 125 -28.15 10.61 -31.90
CA HIS A 125 -27.07 10.62 -30.91
C HIS A 125 -25.90 11.50 -31.33
N ARG A 126 -25.52 11.54 -32.62
CA ARG A 126 -24.47 12.47 -33.12
C ARG A 126 -24.84 13.93 -32.92
N ASP A 127 -26.09 14.29 -33.13
CA ASP A 127 -26.58 15.66 -32.96
C ASP A 127 -26.59 16.11 -31.49
N GLN A 128 -26.71 15.15 -30.56
CA GLN A 128 -26.63 15.40 -29.12
C GLN A 128 -25.18 15.57 -28.61
N VAL A 129 -24.16 15.24 -29.42
CA VAL A 129 -22.74 15.40 -29.03
C VAL A 129 -22.35 16.88 -29.00
N THR A 130 -22.41 17.47 -27.81
CA THR A 130 -21.93 18.82 -27.54
C THR A 130 -20.39 18.88 -27.47
N PRO A 131 -19.76 20.05 -27.73
CA PRO A 131 -18.31 20.21 -27.56
C PRO A 131 -17.85 19.96 -26.11
N ALA A 132 -18.73 20.17 -25.12
CA ALA A 132 -18.44 19.86 -23.72
C ALA A 132 -18.26 18.35 -23.49
N ILE A 133 -19.11 17.51 -24.10
CA ILE A 133 -18.99 16.04 -24.05
C ILE A 133 -17.66 15.60 -24.66
N ARG A 134 -17.27 16.13 -25.82
CA ARG A 134 -15.99 15.77 -26.47
C ARG A 134 -14.77 16.11 -25.63
N ILE A 135 -14.77 17.26 -24.96
CA ILE A 135 -13.67 17.65 -24.08
C ILE A 135 -13.63 16.73 -22.86
N PHE A 136 -14.79 16.45 -22.26
CA PHE A 136 -14.90 15.59 -21.09
C PHE A 136 -14.51 14.14 -21.40
N SER A 137 -15.01 13.56 -22.50
CA SER A 137 -14.66 12.21 -22.94
C SER A 137 -13.18 12.09 -23.31
N ALA A 138 -12.57 13.11 -23.92
CA ALA A 138 -11.14 13.13 -24.19
C ALA A 138 -10.31 13.13 -22.89
N ILE A 139 -10.74 13.87 -21.85
CA ILE A 139 -10.08 13.85 -20.54
C ILE A 139 -10.25 12.47 -19.88
N GLU A 140 -11.46 11.91 -19.90
CA GLU A 140 -11.73 10.57 -19.38
C GLU A 140 -10.88 9.50 -20.09
N GLU A 141 -10.80 9.53 -21.41
CA GLU A 141 -10.04 8.56 -22.21
C GLU A 141 -8.54 8.67 -21.90
N LYS A 142 -8.00 9.89 -21.79
CA LYS A 142 -6.59 10.09 -21.39
C LYS A 142 -6.33 9.59 -19.98
N PHE A 143 -7.27 9.80 -19.07
CA PHE A 143 -7.16 9.30 -17.71
C PHE A 143 -7.26 7.77 -17.65
N SER A 144 -8.16 7.18 -18.44
CA SER A 144 -8.33 5.73 -18.58
C SER A 144 -7.06 5.07 -19.14
N GLN A 145 -6.50 5.63 -20.22
CA GLN A 145 -5.23 5.17 -20.80
C GLN A 145 -4.08 5.23 -19.78
N ALA A 146 -3.99 6.32 -19.00
CA ALA A 146 -2.99 6.46 -17.95
C ALA A 146 -3.19 5.44 -16.81
N SER A 147 -4.44 5.19 -16.40
CA SER A 147 -4.78 4.20 -15.37
C SER A 147 -4.44 2.79 -15.84
N ILE A 148 -4.85 2.40 -17.04
CA ILE A 148 -4.59 1.06 -17.61
C ILE A 148 -3.09 0.81 -17.76
N PHE A 149 -2.34 1.78 -18.30
CA PHE A 149 -0.88 1.68 -18.39
C PHE A 149 -0.26 1.41 -17.02
N SER A 150 -0.78 2.06 -15.98
CA SER A 150 -0.21 1.92 -14.66
C SER A 150 -0.60 0.63 -13.95
N THR A 151 -1.82 0.11 -14.17
CA THR A 151 -2.24 -1.21 -13.69
C THR A 151 -1.44 -2.32 -14.39
N ASP A 152 -1.25 -2.23 -15.71
CA ASP A 152 -0.49 -3.20 -16.50
C ASP A 152 0.99 -3.28 -16.05
N LYS A 153 1.60 -2.12 -15.79
CA LYS A 153 3.01 -2.04 -15.34
C LYS A 153 3.18 -2.05 -13.81
N GLN A 154 2.12 -2.31 -13.03
CA GLN A 154 2.17 -2.28 -11.57
C GLN A 154 3.21 -3.25 -11.00
N GLN A 155 3.31 -4.47 -11.56
CA GLN A 155 4.28 -5.47 -11.12
C GLN A 155 5.72 -4.99 -11.31
N LEU A 156 6.02 -4.38 -12.45
CA LEU A 156 7.34 -3.84 -12.78
C LEU A 156 7.68 -2.62 -11.91
N LEU A 157 6.72 -1.72 -11.68
CA LEU A 157 6.91 -0.57 -10.80
C LEU A 157 7.21 -1.01 -9.36
N LEU A 158 6.50 -2.02 -8.85
CA LEU A 158 6.77 -2.59 -7.54
C LEU A 158 8.16 -3.25 -7.47
N LEU A 159 8.56 -3.97 -8.53
CA LEU A 159 9.90 -4.57 -8.64
C LEU A 159 10.99 -3.50 -8.55
N ILE A 160 10.86 -2.42 -9.31
CA ILE A 160 11.80 -1.28 -9.30
C ILE A 160 11.81 -0.62 -7.93
N LEU A 161 10.62 -0.35 -7.34
CA LEU A 161 10.50 0.23 -6.00
C LEU A 161 11.26 -0.63 -4.98
N LEU A 162 11.03 -1.94 -5.00
CA LEU A 162 11.58 -2.88 -4.04
C LEU A 162 13.10 -2.95 -4.14
N PHE A 163 13.64 -3.21 -5.33
CA PHE A 163 15.09 -3.33 -5.50
C PHE A 163 15.82 -2.01 -5.32
N MET A 164 15.24 -0.89 -5.74
CA MET A 164 15.82 0.45 -5.48
C MET A 164 15.84 0.74 -3.98
N SER A 165 14.74 0.50 -3.27
CA SER A 165 14.66 0.67 -1.82
C SER A 165 15.62 -0.26 -1.07
N ALA A 166 15.71 -1.52 -1.48
CA ALA A 166 16.63 -2.50 -0.91
C ALA A 166 18.10 -2.12 -1.15
N ALA A 167 18.43 -1.57 -2.32
CA ALA A 167 19.78 -1.10 -2.63
C ALA A 167 20.17 0.09 -1.73
N VAL A 168 19.27 1.08 -1.59
CA VAL A 168 19.48 2.23 -0.70
C VAL A 168 19.57 1.81 0.77
N ALA A 169 18.70 0.88 1.20
CA ALA A 169 18.70 0.37 2.56
C ALA A 169 19.98 -0.41 2.89
N THR A 170 20.51 -1.17 1.93
CA THR A 170 21.80 -1.87 2.03
C THR A 170 22.95 -0.86 2.17
N LEU A 171 23.05 0.09 1.23
CA LEU A 171 24.08 1.13 1.22
C LEU A 171 24.10 1.99 2.50
N ARG A 172 22.92 2.33 3.03
CA ARG A 172 22.80 3.14 4.25
C ARG A 172 22.71 2.31 5.54
N ARG A 173 22.70 0.98 5.45
CA ARG A 173 22.56 0.05 6.59
C ARG A 173 21.33 0.32 7.45
N HIS A 174 20.20 0.66 6.81
CA HIS A 174 18.92 0.95 7.47
C HIS A 174 17.95 -0.25 7.47
N HIS A 175 18.44 -1.45 7.17
CA HIS A 175 17.63 -2.66 7.30
C HIS A 175 17.17 -2.89 8.74
N ILE A 176 15.96 -3.42 8.90
CA ILE A 176 15.37 -3.68 10.22
C ILE A 176 16.01 -4.94 10.82
N SER A 177 16.67 -4.78 11.97
CA SER A 177 17.25 -5.86 12.79
C SER A 177 16.81 -5.70 14.26
N PHE A 178 16.90 -6.76 15.05
CA PHE A 178 16.56 -6.69 16.49
C PHE A 178 17.55 -5.84 17.30
N ARG A 179 18.79 -5.72 16.79
CA ARG A 179 19.85 -4.93 17.40
C ARG A 179 20.68 -4.25 16.30
N PRO A 180 21.07 -2.98 16.46
CA PRO A 180 22.00 -2.34 15.52
C PRO A 180 23.39 -3.00 15.57
N MET A 181 24.09 -3.03 14.44
CA MET A 181 25.47 -3.49 14.36
C MET A 181 26.38 -2.47 15.07
N VAL A 182 27.08 -2.91 16.13
CA VAL A 182 27.98 -2.04 16.90
C VAL A 182 29.41 -2.57 16.87
N SER A 183 29.60 -3.87 17.11
CA SER A 183 30.93 -4.46 17.23
C SER A 183 31.45 -5.06 15.93
N LYS A 184 32.76 -5.31 15.84
CA LYS A 184 33.34 -5.94 14.64
C LYS A 184 32.71 -7.29 14.30
N LEU A 185 32.42 -8.11 15.32
CA LEU A 185 31.77 -9.41 15.13
C LEU A 185 30.34 -9.24 14.59
N ASP A 186 29.59 -8.26 15.11
CA ASP A 186 28.23 -7.94 14.63
C ASP A 186 28.25 -7.64 13.12
N PHE A 187 29.17 -6.78 12.67
CA PHE A 187 29.34 -6.45 11.25
C PHE A 187 29.75 -7.65 10.41
N GLN A 188 30.74 -8.43 10.85
CA GLN A 188 31.22 -9.60 10.09
C GLN A 188 30.10 -10.61 9.85
N VAL A 189 29.39 -11.01 10.91
CA VAL A 189 28.31 -12.01 10.82
C VAL A 189 27.13 -11.48 10.01
N SER A 190 26.70 -10.25 10.28
CA SER A 190 25.54 -9.67 9.60
C SER A 190 25.79 -9.46 8.11
N LEU A 191 26.94 -8.89 7.73
CA LEU A 191 27.30 -8.65 6.33
C LEU A 191 27.60 -9.94 5.58
N SER A 192 28.25 -10.92 6.21
CA SER A 192 28.50 -12.21 5.56
C SER A 192 27.19 -12.93 5.23
N LEU A 193 26.23 -12.92 6.15
CA LEU A 193 24.94 -13.58 5.94
C LEU A 193 24.08 -12.83 4.92
N GLN A 194 24.13 -11.50 4.90
CA GLN A 194 23.48 -10.71 3.83
C GLN A 194 24.05 -11.05 2.46
N LEU A 195 25.37 -11.18 2.32
CA LEU A 195 26.01 -11.59 1.07
C LEU A 195 25.57 -12.99 0.63
N VAL A 196 25.58 -13.97 1.54
CA VAL A 196 25.15 -15.34 1.22
C VAL A 196 23.69 -15.35 0.76
N ALA A 197 22.82 -14.64 1.48
CA ALA A 197 21.41 -14.60 1.17
C ALA A 197 21.15 -13.92 -0.20
N ASN A 198 21.74 -12.75 -0.43
CA ASN A 198 21.56 -12.02 -1.71
C ASN A 198 22.18 -12.80 -2.88
N SER A 199 23.30 -13.50 -2.66
CA SER A 199 23.93 -14.36 -3.67
C SER A 199 23.04 -15.56 -4.01
N ALA A 200 22.40 -16.18 -3.01
CA ALA A 200 21.46 -17.27 -3.24
C ALA A 200 20.27 -16.80 -4.09
N LEU A 201 19.72 -15.61 -3.81
CA LEU A 201 18.67 -15.01 -4.62
C LEU A 201 19.14 -14.73 -6.06
N ALA A 202 20.34 -14.16 -6.23
CA ALA A 202 20.89 -13.87 -7.55
C ALA A 202 21.11 -15.14 -8.38
N ILE A 203 21.74 -16.18 -7.80
CA ILE A 203 21.94 -17.48 -8.47
C ILE A 203 20.60 -18.09 -8.86
N SER A 204 19.62 -18.05 -7.95
CA SER A 204 18.28 -18.56 -8.20
C SER A 204 17.59 -17.82 -9.35
N ALA A 205 17.68 -16.49 -9.38
CA ALA A 205 17.10 -15.66 -10.43
C ALA A 205 17.72 -15.92 -11.80
N TRP A 206 19.04 -16.06 -11.87
CA TRP A 206 19.72 -16.46 -13.10
C TRP A 206 19.26 -17.82 -13.59
N LYS A 207 19.18 -18.82 -12.70
CA LYS A 207 18.72 -20.16 -13.07
C LYS A 207 17.26 -20.17 -13.52
N PHE A 208 16.41 -19.40 -12.85
CA PHE A 208 15.02 -19.21 -13.23
C PHE A 208 14.89 -18.60 -14.64
N ARG A 209 15.67 -17.56 -14.94
CA ARG A 209 15.72 -16.96 -16.29
C ARG A 209 16.18 -17.94 -17.36
N PHE A 210 17.24 -18.72 -17.10
CA PHE A 210 17.72 -19.74 -18.05
C PHE A 210 16.65 -20.80 -18.33
N ASN A 211 16.02 -21.35 -17.28
CA ASN A 211 14.97 -22.34 -17.44
C ASN A 211 13.77 -21.83 -18.27
N MET A 212 13.45 -20.53 -18.16
CA MET A 212 12.37 -19.90 -18.94
C MET A 212 12.76 -19.66 -20.41
N LEU A 213 14.03 -19.35 -20.69
CA LEU A 213 14.53 -19.23 -22.06
C LEU A 213 14.59 -20.58 -22.77
N ASP A 214 14.88 -21.66 -22.02
CA ASP A 214 14.96 -23.02 -22.54
C ASP A 214 13.56 -23.66 -22.75
N SER A 215 12.51 -23.09 -22.15
CA SER A 215 11.13 -23.59 -22.26
C SER A 215 10.39 -22.88 -23.40
N GLU A 216 9.71 -23.62 -24.28
CA GLU A 216 8.86 -23.06 -25.36
C GLU A 216 7.58 -22.33 -24.86
N ILE A 217 7.40 -22.22 -23.55
CA ILE A 217 6.25 -21.57 -22.92
C ILE A 217 6.47 -20.05 -22.97
N GLN A 218 5.67 -19.33 -23.76
CA GLN A 218 5.67 -17.86 -23.77
C GLN A 218 5.43 -17.34 -22.34
N SER A 219 6.45 -16.69 -21.76
CA SER A 219 6.29 -16.03 -20.47
C SER A 219 5.40 -14.80 -20.63
N ASN A 220 4.37 -14.67 -19.80
CA ASN A 220 3.45 -13.53 -19.84
C ASN A 220 4.15 -12.18 -19.58
N ASN A 221 5.29 -12.17 -18.85
CA ASN A 221 6.01 -10.94 -18.45
C ASN A 221 7.55 -11.12 -18.43
N PRO A 222 8.24 -11.07 -19.58
CA PRO A 222 9.71 -11.24 -19.64
C PRO A 222 10.47 -10.10 -18.94
N GLU A 223 9.89 -8.91 -18.87
CA GLU A 223 10.46 -7.73 -18.19
C GLU A 223 10.65 -7.97 -16.68
N LEU A 224 9.69 -8.65 -16.03
CA LEU A 224 9.73 -8.95 -14.60
C LEU A 224 10.93 -9.85 -14.26
N ILE A 225 11.13 -10.90 -15.05
CA ILE A 225 12.21 -11.87 -14.86
C ILE A 225 13.57 -11.19 -15.05
N ASN A 226 13.73 -10.43 -16.13
CA ASN A 226 14.97 -9.69 -16.40
C ASN A 226 15.26 -8.66 -15.30
N GLY A 227 14.25 -7.90 -14.88
CA GLY A 227 14.39 -6.92 -13.79
C GLY A 227 14.77 -7.57 -12.46
N MET A 228 14.24 -8.77 -12.16
CA MET A 228 14.57 -9.53 -10.96
C MET A 228 16.03 -10.00 -10.97
N VAL A 229 16.52 -10.50 -12.10
CA VAL A 229 17.93 -10.89 -12.27
C VAL A 229 18.86 -9.69 -12.04
N ILE A 230 18.53 -8.55 -12.66
CA ILE A 230 19.31 -7.31 -12.49
C ILE A 230 19.31 -6.87 -11.02
N GLY A 231 18.13 -6.77 -10.42
CA GLY A 231 17.95 -6.33 -9.04
C GLY A 231 18.68 -7.22 -8.03
N ALA A 232 18.51 -8.54 -8.14
CA ALA A 232 19.16 -9.50 -7.24
C ALA A 232 20.69 -9.48 -7.39
N THR A 233 21.18 -9.37 -8.63
CA THR A 233 22.62 -9.28 -8.90
C THR A 233 23.21 -8.00 -8.30
N VAL A 234 22.53 -6.85 -8.46
CA VAL A 234 22.96 -5.58 -7.86
C VAL A 234 23.02 -5.68 -6.33
N LEU A 235 22.02 -6.27 -5.68
CA LEU A 235 22.03 -6.46 -4.22
C LEU A 235 23.16 -7.37 -3.74
N ALA A 236 23.47 -8.44 -4.49
CA ALA A 236 24.60 -9.31 -4.18
C ALA A 236 25.94 -8.56 -4.29
N LEU A 237 26.12 -7.74 -5.32
CA LEU A 237 27.31 -6.91 -5.50
C LEU A 237 27.43 -5.82 -4.42
N LEU A 238 26.32 -5.20 -4.01
CA LEU A 238 26.32 -4.22 -2.92
C LEU A 238 26.68 -4.86 -1.59
N ALA A 239 26.12 -6.03 -1.27
CA ALA A 239 26.48 -6.78 -0.07
C ALA A 239 27.96 -7.22 -0.09
N LEU A 240 28.50 -7.58 -1.26
CA LEU A 240 29.90 -7.90 -1.44
C LEU A 240 30.78 -6.67 -1.15
N LYS A 241 30.42 -5.52 -1.71
CA LYS A 241 31.10 -4.24 -1.45
C LYS A 241 31.08 -3.88 0.03
N ASP A 242 29.94 -4.04 0.71
CA ASP A 242 29.81 -3.70 2.14
C ASP A 242 30.64 -4.62 3.03
N LEU A 243 30.78 -5.90 2.67
CA LEU A 243 31.64 -6.84 3.38
C LEU A 243 33.12 -6.42 3.33
N PHE A 244 33.59 -5.89 2.19
CA PHE A 244 34.95 -5.36 2.06
C PHE A 244 35.11 -3.97 2.71
N ASN A 245 34.07 -3.13 2.70
CA ASN A 245 34.07 -1.78 3.28
C ASN A 245 33.53 -1.75 4.72
N MET A 246 34.07 -2.61 5.57
CA MET A 246 33.71 -2.66 6.98
C MET A 246 34.33 -1.49 7.77
N PRO A 247 33.59 -0.80 8.67
CA PRO A 247 34.12 0.31 9.44
C PRO A 247 35.26 -0.15 10.36
N GLN A 248 36.44 0.45 10.17
CA GLN A 248 37.66 0.06 10.89
C GLN A 248 37.62 0.47 12.37
N ASP A 249 36.87 1.53 12.68
CA ASP A 249 36.72 2.13 14.02
C ASP A 249 35.76 1.37 14.94
N ALA A 250 35.12 0.30 14.46
CA ALA A 250 34.20 -0.47 15.27
C ALA A 250 34.92 -1.15 16.46
N PRO A 251 34.35 -1.13 17.68
CA PRO A 251 34.98 -1.71 18.86
C PRO A 251 35.23 -3.22 18.68
N LYS A 252 36.44 -3.66 19.04
CA LYS A 252 36.81 -5.08 19.09
C LYS A 252 36.10 -5.72 20.28
N GLY A 253 35.09 -6.55 20.00
CA GLY A 253 34.28 -7.24 21.00
C GLY A 253 33.01 -7.83 20.39
N GLY A 254 32.17 -8.44 21.23
CA GLY A 254 30.89 -9.04 20.84
C GLY A 254 30.82 -10.53 21.11
N THR A 255 29.61 -11.03 21.33
CA THR A 255 29.33 -12.47 21.45
C THR A 255 28.56 -12.93 20.22
N ILE A 256 28.79 -14.16 19.78
CA ILE A 256 28.12 -14.75 18.61
C ILE A 256 26.60 -14.64 18.73
N GLY A 257 26.05 -14.94 19.91
CA GLY A 257 24.62 -14.80 20.16
C GLY A 257 24.09 -13.38 19.88
N ARG A 258 24.78 -12.35 20.37
CA ARG A 258 24.39 -10.94 20.13
C ARG A 258 24.57 -10.50 18.67
N ALA A 259 25.50 -11.11 17.94
CA ALA A 259 25.71 -10.84 16.53
C ALA A 259 24.58 -11.42 15.67
N PHE A 260 24.00 -12.58 16.02
CA PHE A 260 22.81 -13.10 15.34
C PHE A 260 21.61 -12.15 15.43
N LEU A 261 21.43 -11.45 16.56
CA LEU A 261 20.37 -10.43 16.70
C LEU A 261 20.60 -9.19 15.81
N SER A 262 21.80 -9.02 15.25
CA SER A 262 22.14 -7.90 14.35
C SER A 262 21.90 -8.20 12.87
N ILE A 263 21.51 -9.42 12.54
CA ILE A 263 21.18 -9.82 11.17
C ILE A 263 19.82 -9.18 10.80
N PRO A 264 19.70 -8.56 9.62
CA PRO A 264 18.43 -8.09 9.10
C PRO A 264 17.38 -9.19 9.02
N LEU A 265 16.12 -8.84 9.34
CA LEU A 265 15.03 -9.81 9.36
C LEU A 265 14.83 -10.47 7.98
N TYR A 266 14.94 -9.70 6.90
CA TYR A 266 14.81 -10.23 5.53
C TYR A 266 15.87 -11.30 5.22
N THR A 267 17.10 -11.11 5.72
CA THR A 267 18.21 -12.07 5.53
C THR A 267 17.92 -13.38 6.25
N ILE A 268 17.38 -13.33 7.47
CA ILE A 268 17.02 -14.53 8.23
C ILE A 268 15.96 -15.33 7.47
N VAL A 269 14.88 -14.66 7.04
CA VAL A 269 13.77 -15.32 6.30
C VAL A 269 14.26 -15.86 4.96
N MET A 270 15.05 -15.07 4.23
CA MET A 270 15.56 -15.47 2.92
C MET A 270 16.53 -16.64 2.99
N LEU A 271 17.40 -16.71 4.01
CA LEU A 271 18.29 -17.86 4.21
C LEU A 271 17.52 -19.12 4.59
N LEU A 272 16.51 -18.99 5.47
CA LEU A 272 15.65 -20.10 5.83
C LEU A 272 14.92 -20.66 4.60
N PHE A 273 14.36 -19.78 3.78
CA PHE A 273 13.64 -20.17 2.57
C PHE A 273 14.59 -20.71 1.49
N ALA A 274 15.78 -20.11 1.33
CA ALA A 274 16.82 -20.62 0.46
C ALA A 274 17.24 -22.03 0.85
N PHE A 275 17.40 -22.32 2.15
CA PHE A 275 17.71 -23.66 2.64
C PHE A 275 16.62 -24.68 2.25
N ILE A 276 15.34 -24.36 2.50
CA ILE A 276 14.22 -25.25 2.16
C ILE A 276 14.18 -25.54 0.66
N VAL A 277 14.27 -24.50 -0.18
CA VAL A 277 14.02 -24.68 -1.61
C VAL A 277 15.25 -25.21 -2.36
N ILE A 278 16.45 -24.78 -1.99
CA ILE A 278 17.68 -25.19 -2.67
C ILE A 278 18.21 -26.51 -2.13
N VAL A 279 18.21 -26.71 -0.80
CA VAL A 279 18.84 -27.88 -0.17
C VAL A 279 17.84 -29.03 -0.03
N ASP A 280 16.67 -28.78 0.55
CA ASP A 280 15.68 -29.84 0.83
C ASP A 280 14.91 -30.24 -0.44
N GLN A 281 14.38 -29.28 -1.19
CA GLN A 281 13.65 -29.56 -2.44
C GLN A 281 14.58 -29.77 -3.65
N GLY A 282 15.85 -29.38 -3.60
CA GLY A 282 16.80 -29.52 -4.71
C GLY A 282 16.53 -28.60 -5.92
N HIS A 283 15.70 -27.57 -5.77
CA HIS A 283 15.28 -26.69 -6.88
C HIS A 283 15.99 -25.34 -6.81
N LEU A 284 17.10 -25.19 -7.53
CA LEU A 284 17.90 -23.96 -7.56
C LEU A 284 17.10 -22.71 -7.98
N ALA A 285 16.16 -22.84 -8.91
CA ALA A 285 15.31 -21.73 -9.37
C ALA A 285 14.13 -21.41 -8.43
N GLY A 286 13.85 -22.26 -7.45
CA GLY A 286 12.62 -22.17 -6.69
C GLY A 286 12.53 -20.91 -5.81
N LEU A 287 13.65 -20.44 -5.24
CA LEU A 287 13.67 -19.21 -4.44
C LEU A 287 13.17 -18.01 -5.27
N SER A 288 13.66 -17.87 -6.52
CA SER A 288 13.21 -16.83 -7.44
C SER A 288 11.78 -17.03 -7.93
N LEU A 289 11.32 -18.27 -8.11
CA LEU A 289 9.95 -18.58 -8.54
C LEU A 289 8.92 -18.19 -7.48
N TYR A 290 9.17 -18.54 -6.22
CA TYR A 290 8.32 -18.09 -5.12
C TYR A 290 8.42 -16.57 -4.93
N PHE A 291 9.62 -16.00 -5.10
CA PHE A 291 9.80 -14.56 -5.07
C PHE A 291 9.03 -13.85 -6.19
N SER A 292 8.91 -14.43 -7.39
CA SER A 292 8.08 -13.86 -8.47
C SER A 292 6.60 -13.89 -8.14
N ALA A 293 6.12 -14.92 -7.43
CA ALA A 293 4.72 -15.02 -7.02
C ALA A 293 4.30 -13.88 -6.05
N PHE A 294 5.24 -13.22 -5.36
CA PHE A 294 4.94 -12.02 -4.58
C PHE A 294 4.45 -10.86 -5.45
N PHE A 295 4.95 -10.73 -6.69
CA PHE A 295 4.57 -9.65 -7.60
C PHE A 295 3.18 -9.87 -8.22
N ASP A 296 2.70 -11.12 -8.28
CA ASP A 296 1.34 -11.42 -8.72
C ASP A 296 0.29 -10.80 -7.78
N GLN A 297 0.61 -10.66 -6.50
CA GLN A 297 -0.21 -10.00 -5.48
C GLN A 297 0.31 -8.60 -5.12
N SER A 298 0.89 -7.90 -6.11
CA SER A 298 1.55 -6.59 -5.91
C SER A 298 0.71 -5.57 -5.15
N GLY A 299 -0.61 -5.50 -5.40
CA GLY A 299 -1.52 -4.57 -4.72
C GLY A 299 -1.50 -4.74 -3.20
N THR A 300 -1.66 -5.96 -2.71
CA THR A 300 -1.66 -6.24 -1.26
C THR A 300 -0.33 -5.88 -0.61
N TYR A 301 0.80 -6.15 -1.25
CA TYR A 301 2.11 -5.81 -0.71
C TYR A 301 2.40 -4.30 -0.73
N ILE A 302 1.89 -3.57 -1.72
CA ILE A 302 1.92 -2.10 -1.73
C ILE A 302 1.14 -1.57 -0.53
N ASP A 303 -0.02 -2.13 -0.20
CA ASP A 303 -0.77 -1.70 0.98
C ASP A 303 -0.02 -1.93 2.28
N VAL A 304 0.65 -3.08 2.41
CA VAL A 304 1.53 -3.33 3.56
C VAL A 304 2.55 -2.19 3.65
N ALA A 305 3.27 -1.89 2.55
CA ALA A 305 4.27 -0.84 2.54
C ALA A 305 3.71 0.54 2.93
N LEU A 306 2.51 0.88 2.44
CA LEU A 306 1.83 2.13 2.79
C LEU A 306 1.40 2.19 4.26
N TYR A 307 0.92 1.07 4.83
CA TYR A 307 0.67 0.96 6.26
C TYR A 307 1.95 1.08 7.08
N LEU A 308 3.06 0.49 6.60
CA LEU A 308 4.34 0.63 7.26
C LEU A 308 4.76 2.11 7.30
N TRP A 309 4.60 2.79 6.16
CA TRP A 309 4.90 4.20 6.00
C TRP A 309 3.98 5.09 6.86
N CYS A 310 2.68 4.79 6.93
CA CYS A 310 1.71 5.42 7.81
C CYS A 310 2.17 5.42 9.27
N GLY A 311 2.64 4.27 9.78
CA GLY A 311 3.20 4.19 11.14
C GLY A 311 4.47 5.02 11.33
N MET A 312 5.34 5.10 10.32
CA MET A 312 6.53 5.97 10.34
C MET A 312 6.16 7.46 10.29
N LEU A 313 5.11 7.84 9.57
CA LEU A 313 4.55 9.19 9.60
C LEU A 313 3.92 9.50 10.97
N LEU A 314 3.22 8.55 11.57
CA LEU A 314 2.60 8.71 12.89
C LEU A 314 3.65 9.06 13.96
N LYS A 315 4.84 8.44 13.88
CA LYS A 315 5.99 8.77 14.75
C LYS A 315 6.39 10.26 14.70
N GLN A 316 6.22 10.91 13.55
CA GLN A 316 6.58 12.33 13.37
C GLN A 316 5.54 13.28 13.97
N THR A 317 4.37 12.77 14.37
CA THR A 317 3.29 13.54 15.02
C THR A 317 3.45 13.58 16.53
N GLN A 318 2.72 14.49 17.18
CA GLN A 318 2.55 14.54 18.64
C GLN A 318 1.30 13.77 19.11
N LEU A 319 0.61 13.05 18.24
CA LEU A 319 -0.70 12.43 18.51
C LEU A 319 -0.64 11.52 19.74
N GLY A 320 0.36 10.63 19.82
CA GLY A 320 0.52 9.72 20.96
C GLY A 320 0.66 10.47 22.29
N GLU A 321 1.55 11.46 22.36
CA GLU A 321 1.77 12.28 23.57
C GLU A 321 0.49 13.01 24.01
N ARG A 322 -0.25 13.56 23.04
CA ARG A 322 -1.49 14.30 23.29
C ARG A 322 -2.59 13.38 23.81
N VAL A 323 -2.72 12.17 23.26
CA VAL A 323 -3.69 11.18 23.73
C VAL A 323 -3.38 10.77 25.17
N PHE A 324 -2.12 10.51 25.51
CA PHE A 324 -1.74 10.20 26.90
C PHE A 324 -1.96 11.36 27.87
N SER A 325 -1.80 12.61 27.40
CA SER A 325 -2.05 13.81 28.22
C SER A 325 -3.50 13.94 28.69
N LEU A 326 -4.47 13.29 28.03
CA LEU A 326 -5.87 13.26 28.45
C LEU A 326 -6.05 12.50 29.77
N PHE A 327 -5.20 11.51 30.03
CA PHE A 327 -5.28 10.63 31.20
C PHE A 327 -4.43 11.13 32.38
N THR A 328 -3.47 12.03 32.14
CA THR A 328 -2.63 12.60 33.19
C THR A 328 -3.41 13.28 34.34
N PRO A 329 -4.48 14.07 34.09
CA PRO A 329 -5.26 14.72 35.15
C PRO A 329 -6.01 13.76 36.07
N TRP A 330 -6.30 12.55 35.60
CA TRP A 330 -7.08 11.56 36.34
C TRP A 330 -6.29 10.89 37.47
N ARG A 331 -4.96 11.09 37.50
CA ARG A 331 -4.03 10.48 38.48
C ARG A 331 -4.30 8.99 38.65
N LEU A 332 -4.51 8.29 37.53
CA LEU A 332 -4.84 6.87 37.55
C LEU A 332 -3.70 6.05 38.17
N PRO A 333 -4.02 5.00 38.94
CA PRO A 333 -3.04 4.02 39.38
C PRO A 333 -2.25 3.46 38.19
N PRO A 334 -0.94 3.18 38.35
CA PRO A 334 -0.08 2.65 37.31
C PRO A 334 -0.66 1.43 36.55
N GLU A 335 -1.35 0.55 37.26
CA GLU A 335 -1.95 -0.68 36.72
C GLU A 335 -3.17 -0.39 35.84
N ILE A 336 -4.01 0.57 36.23
CA ILE A 336 -5.17 1.00 35.42
C ILE A 336 -4.66 1.75 34.19
N LEU A 337 -3.66 2.61 34.36
CA LEU A 337 -3.08 3.35 33.24
C LEU A 337 -2.44 2.41 32.21
N ALA A 338 -1.78 1.33 32.66
CA ALA A 338 -1.25 0.30 31.77
C ALA A 338 -2.35 -0.40 30.97
N PHE A 339 -3.49 -0.72 31.60
CA PHE A 339 -4.65 -1.28 30.89
C PHE A 339 -5.25 -0.28 29.89
N VAL A 340 -5.46 0.97 30.29
CA VAL A 340 -5.95 2.04 29.41
C VAL A 340 -4.99 2.24 28.23
N ALA A 341 -3.69 2.21 28.47
CA ALA A 341 -2.68 2.31 27.42
C ALA A 341 -2.84 1.19 26.39
N ILE A 342 -3.05 -0.06 26.80
CA ILE A 342 -3.28 -1.19 25.89
C ILE A 342 -4.54 -0.96 25.05
N VAL A 343 -5.65 -0.56 25.66
CA VAL A 343 -6.92 -0.35 24.96
C VAL A 343 -6.84 0.81 23.98
N VAL A 344 -6.28 1.95 24.40
CA VAL A 344 -6.14 3.15 23.56
C VAL A 344 -5.20 2.91 22.39
N MET A 345 -4.09 2.20 22.62
CA MET A 345 -3.09 1.89 21.60
C MET A 345 -3.51 0.79 20.63
N ALA A 346 -4.54 0.00 20.97
CA ALA A 346 -5.07 -1.02 20.09
C ALA A 346 -5.65 -0.43 18.79
N LEU A 347 -6.25 0.77 18.85
CA LEU A 347 -6.81 1.45 17.67
C LEU A 347 -5.73 1.84 16.63
N PRO A 348 -4.70 2.64 16.98
CA PRO A 348 -3.59 2.90 16.05
C PRO A 348 -2.89 1.63 15.56
N THR A 349 -2.82 0.58 16.39
CA THR A 349 -2.23 -0.70 16.02
C THR A 349 -3.04 -1.43 14.94
N ALA A 350 -4.38 -1.37 15.03
CA ALA A 350 -5.26 -1.94 14.00
C ALA A 350 -5.06 -1.25 12.66
N TYR A 351 -4.99 0.08 12.66
CA TYR A 351 -4.86 0.92 11.47
C TYR A 351 -3.46 1.02 10.88
N THR A 352 -2.42 0.58 11.57
CA THR A 352 -1.06 0.54 11.00
C THR A 352 -0.67 -0.87 10.59
N GLY A 353 -1.52 -1.87 10.88
CA GLY A 353 -1.37 -3.25 10.43
C GLY A 353 -0.14 -3.99 10.97
N ALA A 354 0.78 -3.32 11.67
CA ALA A 354 2.09 -3.85 12.01
C ALA A 354 2.50 -3.48 13.44
N SER A 355 2.57 -4.50 14.31
CA SER A 355 2.87 -4.32 15.73
C SER A 355 4.23 -3.66 15.98
N SER A 356 5.26 -4.06 15.24
CA SER A 356 6.61 -3.55 15.40
C SER A 356 6.71 -2.05 15.15
N ILE A 357 5.90 -1.51 14.24
CA ILE A 357 5.97 -0.08 13.91
C ILE A 357 5.29 0.76 14.95
N ILE A 358 4.16 0.33 15.52
CA ILE A 358 3.58 1.09 16.63
C ILE A 358 4.52 1.13 17.83
N ILE A 359 5.22 0.02 18.11
CA ILE A 359 6.25 0.02 19.14
C ILE A 359 7.38 1.00 18.79
N LEU A 360 7.82 1.04 17.53
CA LEU A 360 8.84 1.98 17.06
C LEU A 360 8.37 3.46 17.07
N ALA A 361 7.09 3.70 16.79
CA ALA A 361 6.50 5.02 16.62
C ALA A 361 6.06 5.65 17.93
N MET A 362 5.43 4.85 18.80
CA MET A 362 4.81 5.31 20.04
C MET A 362 5.24 4.52 21.27
N GLY A 363 5.97 3.41 21.12
CA GLY A 363 6.38 2.59 22.27
C GLY A 363 7.25 3.34 23.27
N ALA A 364 8.15 4.21 22.81
CA ALA A 364 8.93 5.09 23.69
C ALA A 364 8.05 6.06 24.49
N VAL A 365 7.00 6.61 23.85
CA VAL A 365 6.03 7.51 24.48
C VAL A 365 5.22 6.76 25.53
N VAL A 366 4.63 5.61 25.18
CA VAL A 366 3.88 4.75 26.12
C VAL A 366 4.73 4.38 27.32
N TYR A 367 5.96 3.91 27.09
CA TYR A 367 6.88 3.53 28.17
C TYR A 367 7.21 4.71 29.09
N ARG A 368 7.52 5.88 28.52
CA ARG A 368 7.85 7.09 29.30
C ARG A 368 6.66 7.58 30.11
N GLU A 369 5.46 7.63 29.52
CA GLU A 369 4.25 8.07 30.21
C GLU A 369 3.90 7.14 31.38
N LEU A 370 3.97 5.83 31.17
CA LEU A 370 3.77 4.86 32.26
C LEU A 370 4.82 5.05 33.37
N ARG A 371 6.10 5.23 33.02
CA ARG A 371 7.17 5.45 33.99
C ARG A 371 7.01 6.75 34.78
N LYS A 372 6.49 7.80 34.16
CA LYS A 372 6.26 9.12 34.77
C LYS A 372 5.23 9.07 35.90
N VAL A 373 4.23 8.20 35.76
CA VAL A 373 3.18 7.96 36.78
C VAL A 373 3.64 7.00 37.89
N GLY A 374 4.89 6.49 37.82
CA GLY A 374 5.46 5.61 38.84
C GLY A 374 5.35 4.11 38.54
N THR A 375 4.92 3.73 37.34
CA THR A 375 4.79 2.30 36.95
C THR A 375 6.12 1.57 37.06
N ARG A 376 6.14 0.39 37.68
CA ARG A 376 7.33 -0.48 37.78
C ARG A 376 7.91 -0.77 36.38
N ARG A 377 9.24 -0.83 36.26
CA ARG A 377 9.95 -0.99 34.96
C ARG A 377 9.44 -2.19 34.15
N GLN A 378 9.25 -3.33 34.80
CA GLN A 378 8.77 -4.55 34.15
C GLN A 378 7.33 -4.43 33.63
N LEU A 379 6.43 -3.77 34.39
CA LEU A 379 5.05 -3.55 33.96
C LEU A 379 4.98 -2.53 32.83
N ALA A 380 5.77 -1.46 32.90
CA ALA A 380 5.85 -0.48 31.82
C ALA A 380 6.38 -1.12 30.53
N LEU A 381 7.41 -1.97 30.60
CA LEU A 381 7.92 -2.73 29.45
C LEU A 381 6.86 -3.70 28.90
N ALA A 382 6.21 -4.47 29.78
CA ALA A 382 5.18 -5.43 29.38
C ALA A 382 3.97 -4.74 28.73
N ALA A 383 3.44 -3.69 29.36
CA ALA A 383 2.33 -2.91 28.83
C ALA A 383 2.69 -2.25 27.49
N THR A 384 3.92 -1.74 27.33
CA THR A 384 4.39 -1.19 26.05
C THR A 384 4.42 -2.27 24.97
N ALA A 385 4.99 -3.44 25.26
CA ALA A 385 5.04 -4.55 24.30
C ALA A 385 3.63 -5.04 23.92
N MET A 386 2.72 -5.14 24.88
CA MET A 386 1.32 -5.55 24.64
C MET A 386 0.51 -4.49 23.89
N SER A 387 0.75 -3.20 24.17
CA SER A 387 0.03 -2.10 23.52
C SER A 387 0.26 -2.08 22.01
N GLY A 388 1.45 -2.48 21.56
CA GLY A 388 1.77 -2.58 20.15
C GLY A 388 1.30 -3.88 19.49
N SER A 389 1.00 -4.96 20.20
CA SER A 389 0.61 -6.24 19.58
C SER A 389 -0.89 -6.52 19.61
N SER A 390 -1.57 -6.05 20.66
CA SER A 390 -2.98 -6.36 20.93
C SER A 390 -3.96 -5.86 19.87
N GLY A 391 -3.64 -4.81 19.12
CA GLY A 391 -4.52 -4.28 18.08
C GLY A 391 -4.48 -5.00 16.73
N ILE A 392 -3.55 -5.94 16.50
CA ILE A 392 -3.46 -6.69 15.22
C ILE A 392 -4.75 -7.46 14.93
N VAL A 393 -5.47 -7.89 15.96
CA VAL A 393 -6.69 -8.71 15.80
C VAL A 393 -7.96 -7.89 15.55
N LEU A 394 -7.86 -6.56 15.50
CA LEU A 394 -9.00 -5.65 15.31
C LEU A 394 -9.11 -5.21 13.85
N LYS A 395 -10.35 -4.92 13.40
CA LYS A 395 -10.59 -4.29 12.10
C LYS A 395 -10.00 -2.85 12.10
N PRO A 396 -9.32 -2.39 11.03
CA PRO A 396 -9.12 -2.99 9.71
C PRO A 396 -7.70 -3.58 9.47
N CYS A 397 -7.18 -4.42 10.37
CA CYS A 397 -5.80 -4.89 10.26
C CYS A 397 -5.52 -5.72 8.98
N LEU A 398 -4.53 -5.26 8.21
CA LEU A 398 -4.20 -5.88 6.92
C LEU A 398 -3.50 -7.24 7.02
N ILE A 399 -2.76 -7.52 8.09
CA ILE A 399 -2.13 -8.85 8.26
C ILE A 399 -3.19 -9.95 8.32
N VAL A 400 -4.30 -9.72 9.01
CA VAL A 400 -5.44 -10.66 9.12
C VAL A 400 -6.02 -10.94 7.72
N ILE A 401 -6.06 -9.93 6.86
CA ILE A 401 -6.58 -10.05 5.49
C ILE A 401 -5.62 -10.81 4.60
N ILE A 402 -4.31 -10.56 4.71
CA ILE A 402 -3.31 -11.35 3.97
C ILE A 402 -3.49 -12.84 4.28
N VAL A 403 -3.71 -13.20 5.55
CA VAL A 403 -3.96 -14.60 5.93
C VAL A 403 -5.21 -15.14 5.23
N SER A 404 -6.31 -14.38 5.16
CA SER A 404 -7.52 -14.80 4.43
C SER A 404 -7.35 -14.85 2.90
N ILE A 405 -6.49 -14.00 2.32
CA ILE A 405 -6.20 -14.03 0.88
C ILE A 405 -5.35 -15.24 0.53
N LEU A 406 -4.35 -15.55 1.37
CA LEU A 406 -3.47 -16.70 1.18
C LEU A 406 -4.18 -18.03 1.48
N ASN A 407 -5.20 -18.02 2.35
CA ASN A 407 -5.99 -19.19 2.68
C ASN A 407 -7.47 -19.00 2.29
N LYS A 408 -7.85 -19.60 1.16
CA LYS A 408 -9.21 -19.54 0.59
C LYS A 408 -10.30 -20.15 1.48
N GLU A 409 -9.93 -20.91 2.52
CA GLU A 409 -10.89 -21.54 3.43
C GLU A 409 -11.32 -20.62 4.59
N VAL A 410 -10.68 -19.45 4.72
CA VAL A 410 -10.87 -18.56 5.88
C VAL A 410 -11.49 -17.23 5.46
N VAL A 411 -12.62 -16.89 6.07
CA VAL A 411 -13.29 -15.59 5.85
C VAL A 411 -12.72 -14.55 6.82
N SER A 412 -12.37 -13.37 6.31
CA SER A 412 -11.81 -12.27 7.11
C SER A 412 -12.75 -11.81 8.22
N ASP A 413 -14.06 -11.77 7.95
CA ASP A 413 -15.08 -11.41 8.94
C ASP A 413 -15.10 -12.33 10.17
N ASP A 414 -14.95 -13.63 9.97
CA ASP A 414 -14.87 -14.60 11.07
C ASP A 414 -13.60 -14.39 11.90
N LEU A 415 -12.48 -14.12 11.23
CA LEU A 415 -11.20 -13.85 11.89
C LEU A 415 -11.27 -12.61 12.78
N PHE A 416 -11.93 -11.55 12.31
CA PHE A 416 -12.15 -10.34 13.11
C PHE A 416 -13.18 -10.54 14.23
N TYR A 417 -14.24 -11.33 13.98
CA TYR A 417 -15.24 -11.66 14.98
C TYR A 417 -14.64 -12.42 16.17
N TRP A 418 -13.75 -13.39 15.92
CA TRP A 418 -13.00 -14.05 16.97
C TRP A 418 -11.87 -13.18 17.52
N GLY A 419 -11.23 -12.38 16.67
CA GLY A 419 -10.16 -11.46 17.03
C GLY A 419 -10.55 -10.49 18.14
N ILE A 420 -11.72 -9.85 18.05
CA ILE A 420 -12.19 -8.93 19.10
C ILE A 420 -12.46 -9.65 20.43
N ARG A 421 -12.92 -10.92 20.40
CA ARG A 421 -13.13 -11.73 21.62
C ARG A 421 -11.80 -12.09 22.27
N VAL A 422 -10.80 -12.46 21.48
CA VAL A 422 -9.43 -12.72 21.96
C VAL A 422 -8.82 -11.44 22.54
N PHE A 423 -9.01 -10.29 21.90
CA PHE A 423 -8.57 -9.00 22.43
C PHE A 423 -9.23 -8.68 23.78
N LEU A 424 -10.55 -8.78 23.88
CA LEU A 424 -11.26 -8.52 25.13
C LEU A 424 -10.84 -9.49 26.24
N LEU A 425 -10.68 -10.78 25.92
CA LEU A 425 -10.22 -11.77 26.88
C LEU A 425 -8.80 -11.46 27.38
N THR A 426 -7.87 -11.17 26.47
CA THR A 426 -6.47 -10.87 26.83
C THR A 426 -6.36 -9.56 27.62
N ALA A 427 -7.10 -8.52 27.23
CA ALA A 427 -7.19 -7.27 27.96
C ALA A 427 -7.79 -7.46 29.37
N PHE A 428 -8.84 -8.30 29.49
CA PHE A 428 -9.46 -8.63 30.77
C PHE A 428 -8.51 -9.42 31.69
N VAL A 429 -7.85 -10.47 31.17
CA VAL A 429 -6.87 -11.25 31.94
C VAL A 429 -5.72 -10.35 32.40
N PHE A 430 -5.23 -9.46 31.54
CA PHE A 430 -4.21 -8.48 31.92
C PHE A 430 -4.71 -7.54 33.02
N PHE A 431 -5.94 -7.03 32.90
CA PHE A 431 -6.54 -6.16 33.90
C PHE A 431 -6.65 -6.84 35.27
N VAL A 432 -7.18 -8.07 35.31
CA VAL A 432 -7.31 -8.87 36.54
C VAL A 432 -5.93 -9.12 37.16
N TYR A 433 -4.95 -9.54 36.35
CA TYR A 433 -3.59 -9.78 36.83
C TYR A 433 -2.93 -8.50 37.36
N ALA A 434 -3.10 -7.38 36.66
CA ALA A 434 -2.59 -6.08 37.08
C ALA A 434 -3.24 -5.64 38.40
N MET A 435 -4.54 -5.87 38.58
CA MET A 435 -5.25 -5.57 39.82
C MET A 435 -4.80 -6.42 41.01
N ILE A 436 -4.59 -7.73 40.80
CA ILE A 436 -4.10 -8.64 41.86
C ILE A 436 -2.66 -8.28 42.27
N THR A 437 -1.83 -7.88 41.32
CA THR A 437 -0.42 -7.54 41.56
C THR A 437 -0.17 -6.07 41.94
N ARG A 438 -1.25 -5.30 42.15
CA ARG A 438 -1.19 -3.89 42.50
C ARG A 438 -0.54 -3.70 43.88
N LYS A 439 0.38 -2.73 43.96
CA LYS A 439 1.05 -2.36 45.22
C LYS A 439 0.52 -1.06 45.83
N ASP A 440 -0.02 -0.17 45.00
CA ASP A 440 -0.49 1.15 45.44
C ASP A 440 -2.00 1.17 45.75
N PRO A 441 -2.45 2.02 46.70
CA PRO A 441 -3.87 2.22 46.96
C PRO A 441 -4.57 2.92 45.77
N LEU A 442 -5.83 2.59 45.52
CA LEU A 442 -6.66 3.28 44.52
C LEU A 442 -6.91 4.73 44.97
N ARG A 443 -6.14 5.67 44.42
CA ARG A 443 -6.36 7.11 44.61
C ARG A 443 -6.61 7.78 43.26
N ILE A 444 -7.83 7.62 42.77
CA ILE A 444 -8.29 8.28 41.54
C ILE A 444 -8.72 9.71 41.88
N ALA A 445 -8.31 10.69 41.07
CA ALA A 445 -8.74 12.08 41.27
C ALA A 445 -10.27 12.21 41.09
N PRO A 446 -10.95 13.07 41.86
CA PRO A 446 -12.39 13.28 41.70
C PRO A 446 -12.69 13.80 40.29
N VAL A 447 -13.76 13.26 39.68
CA VAL A 447 -14.17 13.54 38.30
C VAL A 447 -14.32 15.05 38.04
N ASN A 448 -14.80 15.80 39.02
CA ASN A 448 -15.03 17.25 38.92
C ASN A 448 -13.74 18.08 38.76
N GLU A 449 -12.59 17.57 39.23
CA GLU A 449 -11.28 18.23 39.07
C GLU A 449 -10.57 17.76 37.80
N ALA A 450 -10.68 16.47 37.45
CA ALA A 450 -9.95 15.87 36.35
C ALA A 450 -10.58 16.16 34.97
N LEU A 451 -11.92 16.14 34.85
CA LEU A 451 -12.61 16.39 33.57
C LEU A 451 -12.29 17.75 32.93
N PRO A 452 -12.39 18.90 33.63
CA PRO A 452 -12.16 20.20 32.99
C PRO A 452 -10.74 20.36 32.47
N VAL A 453 -9.75 19.79 33.18
CA VAL A 453 -8.35 19.79 32.76
C VAL A 453 -8.13 18.84 31.58
N SER A 454 -8.71 17.64 31.62
CA SER A 454 -8.66 16.67 30.52
C SER A 454 -9.31 17.22 29.24
N LEU A 455 -10.46 17.91 29.35
CA LEU A 455 -11.14 18.56 28.24
C LEU A 455 -10.31 19.71 27.64
N ARG A 456 -9.59 20.46 28.49
CA ARG A 456 -8.65 21.48 28.01
C ARG A 456 -7.50 20.87 27.21
N HIS A 457 -7.00 19.69 27.61
CA HIS A 457 -6.02 18.92 26.85
C HIS A 457 -6.59 18.25 25.60
N ALA A 458 -7.92 18.06 25.51
CA ALA A 458 -8.59 17.53 24.33
C ALA A 458 -8.74 18.55 23.18
N ARG A 459 -8.66 19.86 23.47
CA ARG A 459 -8.83 20.90 22.43
C ARG A 459 -7.88 20.77 21.24
N PRO A 460 -6.57 20.50 21.41
CA PRO A 460 -5.68 20.22 20.27
C PRO A 460 -6.04 18.94 19.52
N LEU A 461 -6.50 17.91 20.23
CA LEU A 461 -6.91 16.63 19.63
C LEU A 461 -8.16 16.79 18.75
N LEU A 462 -9.04 17.73 19.09
CA LEU A 462 -10.22 18.06 18.29
C LEU A 462 -9.83 18.49 16.87
N PHE A 463 -8.74 19.24 16.70
CA PHE A 463 -8.26 19.60 15.36
C PHE A 463 -7.74 18.39 14.57
N TYR A 464 -7.08 17.43 15.23
CA TYR A 464 -6.69 16.19 14.56
C TYR A 464 -7.91 15.38 14.12
N PHE A 465 -8.94 15.31 14.97
CA PHE A 465 -10.21 14.67 14.62
C PHE A 465 -10.92 15.39 13.47
N LEU A 466 -10.92 16.72 13.44
CA LEU A 466 -11.48 17.49 12.33
C LEU A 466 -10.74 17.22 11.02
N ILE A 467 -9.41 17.17 11.03
CA ILE A 467 -8.62 16.82 9.84
C ILE A 467 -8.94 15.39 9.39
N PHE A 468 -8.98 14.44 10.33
CA PHE A 468 -9.36 13.05 10.05
C PHE A 468 -10.73 12.98 9.36
N MET A 469 -11.75 13.62 9.94
CA MET A 469 -13.11 13.63 9.39
C MET A 469 -13.20 14.36 8.06
N ALA A 470 -12.51 15.50 7.90
CA ALA A 470 -12.52 16.27 6.67
C ALA A 470 -11.93 15.48 5.50
N VAL A 471 -10.75 14.88 5.68
CA VAL A 471 -10.08 14.08 4.66
C VAL A 471 -10.86 12.79 4.39
N ALA A 472 -11.30 12.06 5.43
CA ALA A 472 -12.08 10.84 5.24
C ALA A 472 -13.41 11.12 4.52
N SER A 473 -14.09 12.23 4.83
CA SER A 473 -15.31 12.64 4.13
C SER A 473 -15.02 13.06 2.69
N ALA A 474 -13.90 13.75 2.43
CA ALA A 474 -13.52 14.10 1.07
C ALA A 474 -13.30 12.84 0.20
N TYR A 475 -12.63 11.82 0.72
CA TYR A 475 -12.48 10.53 0.02
C TYR A 475 -13.82 9.81 -0.18
N TYR A 476 -14.71 9.85 0.81
CA TYR A 476 -16.04 9.26 0.70
C TYR A 476 -16.90 9.95 -0.38
N TRP A 477 -16.92 11.29 -0.42
CA TRP A 477 -17.76 12.04 -1.35
C TRP A 477 -17.17 12.15 -2.77
N ILE A 478 -15.85 12.22 -2.91
CA ILE A 478 -15.19 12.44 -4.20
C ILE A 478 -14.80 11.11 -4.86
N LEU A 479 -14.37 10.11 -4.08
CA LEU A 479 -13.84 8.84 -4.59
C LEU A 479 -14.75 7.63 -4.32
N ASP A 480 -15.89 7.80 -3.63
CA ASP A 480 -16.71 6.70 -3.04
C ASP A 480 -15.86 5.69 -2.25
N ALA A 481 -14.73 6.17 -1.69
CA ALA A 481 -13.77 5.36 -0.98
C ALA A 481 -14.09 5.42 0.52
N ARG A 482 -14.58 4.30 1.06
CA ARG A 482 -14.86 4.16 2.50
C ARG A 482 -13.56 3.91 3.24
N LEU A 483 -13.47 4.36 4.49
CA LEU A 483 -12.32 4.06 5.36
C LEU A 483 -12.42 2.60 5.85
N ASP A 484 -12.19 1.67 4.93
CA ASP A 484 -12.15 0.25 5.14
C ASP A 484 -10.73 -0.28 4.97
N GLN A 485 -10.58 -1.59 5.10
CA GLN A 485 -9.27 -2.24 5.06
C GLN A 485 -8.52 -2.15 3.73
N PHE A 486 -9.24 -1.94 2.61
CA PHE A 486 -8.65 -1.85 1.27
C PHE A 486 -8.26 -0.41 0.92
N SER A 487 -9.00 0.57 1.43
CA SER A 487 -8.78 2.00 1.12
C SER A 487 -7.98 2.74 2.20
N ALA A 488 -8.02 2.28 3.45
CA ALA A 488 -7.25 2.86 4.56
C ALA A 488 -5.73 2.95 4.33
N PRO A 489 -5.03 2.01 3.65
CA PRO A 489 -3.59 2.16 3.37
C PRO A 489 -3.29 3.40 2.52
N VAL A 490 -4.22 3.84 1.67
CA VAL A 490 -4.07 5.05 0.85
C VAL A 490 -4.52 6.29 1.62
N ILE A 491 -5.64 6.22 2.35
CA ILE A 491 -6.25 7.37 3.03
C ILE A 491 -5.45 7.80 4.27
N LEU A 492 -4.97 6.85 5.09
CA LEU A 492 -4.31 7.17 6.37
C LEU A 492 -3.00 7.94 6.22
N PRO A 493 -2.06 7.60 5.31
CA PRO A 493 -0.88 8.43 5.07
C PRO A 493 -1.23 9.88 4.74
N VAL A 494 -2.30 10.11 3.97
CA VAL A 494 -2.76 11.46 3.61
C VAL A 494 -3.33 12.19 4.83
N ILE A 495 -4.13 11.51 5.66
CA ILE A 495 -4.62 12.09 6.93
C ILE A 495 -3.45 12.48 7.83
N ILE A 496 -2.50 11.58 8.07
CA ILE A 496 -1.36 11.83 8.95
C ILE A 496 -0.47 12.93 8.37
N PHE A 497 -0.27 12.96 7.04
CA PHE A 497 0.45 14.03 6.38
C PHE A 497 -0.18 15.40 6.66
N TRP A 498 -1.50 15.53 6.53
CA TRP A 498 -2.20 16.78 6.87
C TRP A 498 -2.12 17.13 8.36
N ILE A 499 -2.13 16.14 9.25
CA ILE A 499 -1.88 16.35 10.68
C ILE A 499 -0.47 16.91 10.90
N ILE A 500 0.57 16.37 10.24
CA ILE A 500 1.93 16.89 10.30
C ILE A 500 1.99 18.33 9.77
N VAL A 501 1.35 18.61 8.63
CA VAL A 501 1.28 19.98 8.07
C VAL A 501 0.65 20.93 9.08
N TYR A 502 -0.48 20.56 9.68
CA TYR A 502 -1.15 21.35 10.71
C TYR A 502 -0.25 21.60 11.92
N GLU A 503 0.40 20.55 12.46
CA GLU A 503 1.30 20.68 13.61
C GLU A 503 2.49 21.62 13.34
N ARG A 504 3.00 21.64 12.10
CA ARG A 504 4.23 22.38 11.75
C ARG A 504 3.98 23.80 11.29
N THR A 505 2.82 24.08 10.71
CA THR A 505 2.51 25.38 10.09
C THR A 505 1.48 26.19 10.86
N ILE A 506 0.44 25.54 11.39
CA ILE A 506 -0.74 26.20 11.95
C ILE A 506 -0.71 26.15 13.48
N SER A 507 -0.34 25.01 14.06
CA SER A 507 -0.31 24.84 15.50
C SER A 507 0.82 25.66 16.13
N LYS A 508 0.48 26.50 17.10
CA LYS A 508 1.44 27.21 17.97
C LYS A 508 1.80 26.41 19.23
N ASP A 509 1.25 25.21 19.37
CA ASP A 509 1.49 24.43 20.58
C ASP A 509 2.93 23.94 20.61
N LYS A 510 3.63 24.22 21.72
CA LYS A 510 4.96 23.69 21.93
C LYS A 510 4.90 22.15 21.98
N PRO A 511 5.90 21.45 21.40
CA PRO A 511 6.00 20.01 21.57
C PRO A 511 6.05 19.67 23.06
N LEU A 512 5.25 18.68 23.49
CA LEU A 512 5.25 18.22 24.88
C LEU A 512 6.61 17.61 25.24
N TYR A 513 7.24 16.94 24.27
CA TYR A 513 8.58 16.40 24.39
C TYR A 513 9.45 16.74 23.17
N ASP A 514 10.72 16.98 23.44
CA ASP A 514 11.75 17.08 22.42
C ASP A 514 12.27 15.68 22.08
N GLU A 515 12.01 15.22 20.85
CA GLU A 515 12.52 13.96 20.34
C GLU A 515 13.53 14.24 19.23
N PRO A 516 14.77 13.72 19.31
CA PRO A 516 15.83 14.06 18.35
C PRO A 516 15.53 13.59 16.91
N GLU A 517 14.66 12.60 16.74
CA GLU A 517 14.26 12.07 15.42
C GLU A 517 13.06 12.82 14.81
N ARG A 518 12.42 13.73 15.57
CA ARG A 518 11.27 14.51 15.13
C ARG A 518 11.74 15.75 14.39
N ILE A 519 11.33 15.91 13.13
CA ILE A 519 11.77 17.06 12.31
C ILE A 519 11.08 18.34 12.82
N PRO A 520 11.80 19.35 13.34
CA PRO A 520 11.19 20.47 14.08
C PRO A 520 10.34 21.40 13.20
N THR A 521 10.74 21.59 11.94
CA THR A 521 10.06 22.44 10.95
C THR A 521 10.03 21.73 9.61
N LEU A 522 8.93 21.82 8.85
CA LEU A 522 8.93 21.43 7.44
C LEU A 522 9.97 22.30 6.73
N PRO A 523 11.08 21.75 6.20
CA PRO A 523 11.95 22.54 5.36
C PRO A 523 11.14 22.89 4.11
N GLY A 524 10.74 24.16 3.98
CA GLY A 524 10.30 24.67 2.69
C GLY A 524 11.40 24.35 1.69
N SER A 525 11.07 23.61 0.63
CA SER A 525 12.04 23.11 -0.35
C SER A 525 12.80 24.20 -1.11
N LEU A 526 12.59 25.49 -0.79
CA LEU A 526 13.21 26.64 -1.45
C LEU A 526 13.59 27.80 -0.50
N THR A 527 13.40 27.68 0.81
CA THR A 527 13.65 28.81 1.73
C THR A 527 14.36 28.37 3.00
N LYS A 528 15.66 28.14 2.87
CA LYS A 528 16.70 28.48 3.86
C LYS A 528 18.03 28.49 3.09
N SER A 529 18.27 29.62 2.44
CA SER A 529 19.58 30.06 1.94
C SER A 529 20.55 30.26 3.10
#